data_AF-M1XP91-F1
#
_entry.id   AF-M1XP91-F1
#
_cell.length_a   1.000
_cell.length_b   1.000
_cell.length_c   1.000
_cell.angle_alpha   90.00
_cell.angle_beta   90.00
_cell.angle_gamma   90.00
#
_symmetry.space_group_name_H-M   'P 1'
#
loop_
_entity.id
_entity.type
_entity.pdbx_description
1 polymer ?
#
loop_
_entity_poly.entity_id
_entity_poly.type
_entity_poly.pdbx_seq_one_letter_code
_entity_poly.pdbx_strand_id
1 'polypeptide(L)'
;MADDKRGRERRANGAEQRQREREATEDRERGEEAEPPDDGEADDGEADDGEADDATGGIQRGDGAYPDPPHECHRRGCDEQASFVVAERYREETGQGTVRAEAHLCRAHTDEESPSNLDSAGEDYVFRIDPITDATTA
;
A
#
# COMPACT_ATOMS: atom_id res chain seq x y z
N MET A 1 27.31 45.52 15.41
CA MET A 1 27.05 44.47 14.41
C MET A 1 25.65 43.95 14.68
N ALA A 2 24.62 44.54 14.06
CA ALA A 2 23.22 44.17 14.32
C ALA A 2 22.78 43.13 13.29
N ASP A 3 22.27 41.98 13.73
CA ASP A 3 21.64 41.00 12.84
C ASP A 3 20.30 41.56 12.34
N ASP A 4 20.36 42.26 11.21
CA ASP A 4 19.18 42.74 10.52
C ASP A 4 18.33 41.54 10.05
N LYS A 5 17.01 41.68 10.15
CA LYS A 5 16.02 40.64 9.78
C LYS A 5 16.31 40.02 8.39
N ARG A 6 16.79 40.84 7.44
CA ARG A 6 17.21 40.41 6.10
C ARG A 6 18.38 39.42 6.09
N GLY A 7 19.30 39.51 7.05
CA GLY A 7 20.42 38.60 7.21
C GLY A 7 19.98 37.19 7.62
N ARG A 8 18.97 37.07 8.48
CA ARG A 8 18.36 35.78 8.86
C ARG A 8 17.61 35.13 7.69
N GLU A 9 16.82 35.91 6.95
CA GLU A 9 16.08 35.42 5.79
C GLU A 9 17.00 34.91 4.68
N ARG A 10 18.13 35.59 4.42
CA ARG A 10 19.13 35.13 3.44
C ARG A 10 19.78 33.80 3.84
N ARG A 11 19.98 33.56 5.14
CA ARG A 11 20.52 32.29 5.66
C ARG A 11 19.53 31.14 5.49
N ALA A 12 18.23 31.40 5.69
CA ALA A 12 17.17 30.40 5.49
C ALA A 12 17.03 30.01 4.02
N ASN A 13 16.88 31.01 3.12
CA ASN A 13 16.75 30.77 1.68
C ASN A 13 17.97 30.07 1.07
N GLY A 14 19.17 30.32 1.62
CA GLY A 14 20.39 29.63 1.18
C GLY A 14 20.46 28.16 1.60
N ALA A 15 19.83 27.78 2.72
CA ALA A 15 19.76 26.39 3.14
C ALA A 15 18.77 25.59 2.28
N GLU A 16 17.61 26.18 1.98
CA GLU A 16 16.59 25.57 1.13
C GLU A 16 17.06 25.37 -0.31
N GLN A 17 17.80 26.33 -0.89
CA GLN A 17 18.39 26.16 -2.22
C GLN A 17 19.34 24.96 -2.29
N ARG A 18 20.23 24.82 -1.31
CA ARG A 18 21.17 23.68 -1.25
C ARG A 18 20.49 22.33 -1.04
N GLN A 19 19.29 22.32 -0.44
CA GLN A 19 18.52 21.09 -0.30
C GLN A 19 17.90 20.69 -1.63
N ARG A 20 17.25 21.64 -2.31
CA ARG A 20 16.63 21.41 -3.63
C ARG A 20 17.64 20.99 -4.70
N GLU A 21 18.85 21.55 -4.67
CA GLU A 21 19.92 21.15 -5.60
C GLU A 21 20.39 19.71 -5.38
N ARG A 22 20.42 19.23 -4.13
CA ARG A 22 20.73 17.83 -3.81
C ARG A 22 19.62 16.90 -4.28
N GLU A 23 18.38 17.21 -3.93
CA GLU A 23 17.21 16.42 -4.33
C GLU A 23 17.13 16.29 -5.86
N ALA A 24 17.39 17.38 -6.61
CA ALA A 24 17.41 17.34 -8.07
C ALA A 24 18.59 16.55 -8.66
N THR A 25 19.73 16.48 -7.96
CA THR A 25 20.90 15.71 -8.39
C THR A 25 20.68 14.22 -8.13
N GLU A 26 20.19 13.86 -6.95
CA GLU A 26 19.89 12.47 -6.57
C GLU A 26 18.79 11.86 -7.45
N ASP A 27 17.77 12.65 -7.82
CA ASP A 27 16.70 12.19 -8.71
C ASP A 27 17.23 11.93 -10.14
N ARG A 28 18.18 12.77 -10.57
CA ARG A 28 18.87 12.58 -11.86
C ARG A 28 19.79 11.36 -11.84
N GLU A 29 20.57 11.17 -10.79
CA GLU A 29 21.44 10.00 -10.64
C GLU A 29 20.64 8.69 -10.61
N ARG A 30 19.47 8.68 -9.95
CA ARG A 30 18.54 7.53 -9.99
C ARG A 30 17.97 7.29 -11.39
N GLY A 31 17.64 8.34 -12.13
CA GLY A 31 17.15 8.22 -13.51
C GLY A 31 18.21 7.79 -14.52
N GLU A 32 19.50 7.93 -14.18
CA GLU A 32 20.65 7.52 -15.00
C GLU A 32 21.15 6.10 -14.64
N GLU A 33 20.49 5.38 -13.71
CA GLU A 33 20.76 3.95 -13.51
C GLU A 33 20.44 3.20 -14.81
N ALA A 34 21.48 2.65 -15.43
CA ALA A 34 21.36 1.91 -16.68
C ALA A 34 20.38 0.76 -16.49
N GLU A 35 19.38 0.68 -17.36
CA GLU A 35 18.48 -0.47 -17.41
C GLU A 35 19.32 -1.76 -17.53
N PRO A 36 18.95 -2.83 -16.81
CA PRO A 36 19.64 -4.11 -16.94
C PRO A 36 19.63 -4.50 -18.44
N PRO A 37 20.73 -5.09 -18.94
CA PRO A 37 20.75 -5.56 -20.33
C PRO A 37 19.58 -6.51 -20.53
N ASP A 38 18.79 -6.25 -21.57
CA ASP A 38 17.78 -7.20 -22.03
C ASP A 38 18.54 -8.42 -22.56
N ASP A 39 18.39 -9.56 -21.90
CA ASP A 39 18.94 -10.85 -22.35
C ASP A 39 18.09 -11.40 -23.52
N GLY A 40 17.77 -10.55 -24.49
CA GLY A 40 17.02 -10.87 -25.71
C GLY A 40 17.99 -11.09 -26.87
N GLU A 41 18.08 -12.33 -27.31
CA GLU A 41 18.88 -12.80 -28.44
C GLU A 41 18.66 -11.95 -29.70
N ALA A 42 19.73 -11.67 -30.44
CA ALA A 42 19.67 -11.06 -31.76
C ALA A 42 18.80 -11.91 -32.69
N ASP A 43 17.70 -11.35 -33.17
CA ASP A 43 16.98 -11.85 -34.35
C ASP A 43 17.04 -10.78 -35.45
N ASP A 44 18.07 -10.90 -36.29
CA ASP A 44 18.10 -10.36 -37.63
C ASP A 44 17.09 -11.11 -38.52
N GLY A 45 15.83 -10.63 -38.52
CA GLY A 45 14.75 -11.14 -39.36
C GLY A 45 14.06 -10.03 -40.17
N GLU A 46 13.93 -10.26 -41.47
CA GLU A 46 13.48 -9.33 -42.53
C GLU A 46 12.07 -8.71 -42.35
N ALA A 47 11.85 -7.61 -43.07
CA ALA A 47 10.56 -6.98 -43.27
C ALA A 47 9.52 -7.95 -43.88
N ASP A 48 8.34 -8.02 -43.26
CA ASP A 48 7.13 -8.59 -43.87
C ASP A 48 6.00 -7.56 -43.80
N ASP A 49 5.65 -7.04 -44.98
CA ASP A 49 4.45 -6.28 -45.26
C ASP A 49 3.20 -7.17 -45.20
N GLY A 50 2.80 -7.54 -43.99
CA GLY A 50 1.53 -8.21 -43.70
C GLY A 50 0.44 -7.21 -43.32
N GLU A 51 -0.50 -6.96 -44.23
CA GLU A 51 -1.79 -6.30 -43.95
C GLU A 51 -2.56 -7.11 -42.90
N ALA A 52 -2.46 -6.73 -41.63
CA ALA A 52 -3.26 -7.28 -40.55
C ALA A 52 -4.57 -6.51 -40.47
N ASP A 53 -5.63 -7.26 -40.80
CA ASP A 53 -7.03 -6.97 -40.60
C ASP A 53 -7.35 -6.31 -39.25
N ASP A 54 -8.50 -5.63 -39.25
CA ASP A 54 -9.20 -5.06 -38.10
C ASP A 54 -9.50 -6.13 -37.03
N ALA A 55 -8.46 -6.58 -36.35
CA ALA A 55 -8.55 -7.07 -35.01
C ALA A 55 -8.36 -5.86 -34.10
N THR A 56 -9.41 -5.02 -34.04
CA THR A 56 -9.86 -4.51 -32.75
C THR A 56 -10.30 -5.72 -31.91
N GLY A 57 -9.39 -6.65 -31.67
CA GLY A 57 -9.41 -7.62 -30.60
C GLY A 57 -9.30 -6.76 -29.37
N GLY A 58 -10.46 -6.26 -28.95
CA GLY A 58 -10.61 -5.46 -27.76
C GLY A 58 -9.78 -6.15 -26.72
N ILE A 59 -8.83 -5.41 -26.17
CA ILE A 59 -8.15 -5.79 -24.94
C ILE A 59 -9.32 -6.07 -24.02
N GLN A 60 -9.67 -7.35 -23.85
CA GLN A 60 -10.59 -7.76 -22.82
C GLN A 60 -9.82 -7.34 -21.60
N ARG A 61 -10.17 -6.14 -21.11
CA ARG A 61 -9.69 -5.58 -19.87
C ARG A 61 -10.09 -6.66 -18.90
N GLY A 62 -9.13 -7.56 -18.63
CA GLY A 62 -9.41 -8.86 -18.04
C GLY A 62 -10.29 -8.58 -16.85
N ASP A 63 -11.40 -9.32 -16.77
CA ASP A 63 -12.27 -9.28 -15.61
C ASP A 63 -11.35 -9.32 -14.41
N GLY A 64 -11.16 -8.16 -13.79
CA GLY A 64 -10.10 -7.92 -12.83
C GLY A 64 -10.56 -8.57 -11.55
N ALA A 65 -10.66 -9.90 -11.57
CA ALA A 65 -10.81 -10.76 -10.44
C ALA A 65 -9.52 -10.58 -9.64
N TYR A 66 -9.48 -9.45 -8.95
CA TYR A 66 -8.65 -9.26 -7.77
C TYR A 66 -8.90 -10.53 -6.98
N PRO A 67 -7.88 -11.40 -6.80
CA PRO A 67 -8.09 -12.62 -6.06
C PRO A 67 -8.78 -12.22 -4.77
N ASP A 68 -9.93 -12.86 -4.49
CA ASP A 68 -10.66 -12.60 -3.26
C ASP A 68 -9.63 -12.61 -2.12
N PRO A 69 -9.56 -11.54 -1.31
CA PRO A 69 -8.52 -11.41 -0.30
C PRO A 69 -8.51 -12.70 0.54
N PRO A 70 -7.33 -13.20 0.95
CA PRO A 70 -7.21 -14.54 1.51
C PRO A 70 -8.11 -14.67 2.75
N HIS A 71 -9.26 -15.31 2.55
CA HIS A 71 -10.28 -15.59 3.56
C HIS A 71 -9.82 -16.74 4.46
N GLU A 72 -8.54 -16.84 4.78
CA GLU A 72 -8.04 -17.85 5.71
C GLU A 72 -7.96 -17.26 7.12
N CYS A 73 -8.18 -18.12 8.11
CA CYS A 73 -8.11 -17.71 9.51
C CYS A 73 -6.70 -17.20 9.84
N HIS A 74 -6.60 -16.01 10.41
CA HIS A 74 -5.32 -15.40 10.81
C HIS A 74 -4.57 -16.20 11.91
N ARG A 75 -5.24 -17.14 12.58
CA ARG A 75 -4.61 -17.93 13.65
C ARG A 75 -3.56 -18.86 13.06
N ARG A 76 -2.38 -18.85 13.68
CA ARG A 76 -1.24 -19.68 13.25
C ARG A 76 -1.62 -21.16 13.28
N GLY A 77 -1.46 -21.84 12.14
CA GLY A 77 -1.75 -23.27 12.01
C GLY A 77 -3.25 -23.58 11.87
N CYS A 78 -4.07 -22.59 11.52
CA CYS A 78 -5.47 -22.79 11.16
C CYS A 78 -5.66 -22.41 9.69
N ASP A 79 -5.92 -23.41 8.84
CA ASP A 79 -6.21 -23.23 7.42
C ASP A 79 -7.73 -23.13 7.14
N GLU A 80 -8.55 -22.95 8.19
CA GLU A 80 -9.99 -22.80 8.02
C GLU A 80 -10.34 -21.46 7.37
N GLN A 81 -11.47 -21.43 6.66
CA GLN A 81 -11.98 -20.18 6.09
C GLN A 81 -12.48 -19.24 7.17
N ALA A 82 -12.05 -17.99 7.07
CA ALA A 82 -12.55 -16.87 7.84
C ALA A 82 -14.03 -16.66 7.52
N SER A 83 -14.84 -16.52 8.57
CA SER A 83 -16.26 -16.19 8.49
C SER A 83 -16.56 -14.79 9.00
N PHE A 84 -15.61 -14.18 9.73
CA PHE A 84 -15.77 -12.88 10.35
C PHE A 84 -14.53 -12.03 10.20
N VAL A 85 -14.74 -10.72 10.17
CA VAL A 85 -13.71 -9.70 10.39
C VAL A 85 -13.86 -9.20 11.80
N VAL A 86 -12.82 -9.38 12.62
CA VAL A 86 -12.71 -8.78 13.94
C VAL A 86 -11.88 -7.51 13.80
N ALA A 87 -12.48 -6.36 14.09
CA ALA A 87 -11.84 -5.06 14.01
C ALA A 87 -11.82 -4.36 15.37
N GLU A 88 -10.63 -3.98 15.83
CA GLU A 88 -10.42 -3.23 17.07
C GLU A 88 -9.78 -1.87 16.75
N ARG A 89 -10.46 -0.78 17.11
CA ARG A 89 -9.98 0.59 17.01
C ARG A 89 -9.63 1.12 18.39
N TYR A 90 -8.39 1.56 18.59
CA TYR A 90 -7.88 2.03 19.88
C TYR A 90 -6.84 3.15 19.69
N ARG A 91 -6.57 3.91 20.75
CA ARG A 91 -5.53 4.95 20.74
C ARG A 91 -4.16 4.31 20.96
N GLU A 92 -3.19 4.63 20.12
CA GLU A 92 -1.83 4.15 20.35
C GLU A 92 -1.20 4.81 21.58
N GLU A 93 -0.41 4.04 22.33
CA GLU A 93 0.27 4.49 23.54
C GLU A 93 1.29 5.62 23.26
N THR A 94 1.85 5.65 22.06
CA THR A 94 2.77 6.71 21.61
C THR A 94 2.05 8.04 21.34
N GLY A 95 0.72 8.06 21.37
CA GLY A 95 -0.11 9.25 21.13
C GLY A 95 -0.15 9.71 19.68
N GLN A 96 0.30 8.87 18.73
CA GLN A 96 0.39 9.22 17.31
C GLN A 96 -0.97 9.21 16.59
N GLY A 97 -2.00 8.63 17.20
CA GLY A 97 -3.35 8.63 16.65
C GLY A 97 -4.19 7.46 17.14
N THR A 98 -5.27 7.18 16.40
CA THR A 98 -6.09 5.98 16.59
C THR A 98 -5.73 4.97 15.52
N VAL A 99 -5.41 3.74 15.93
CA VAL A 99 -5.13 2.62 15.03
C VAL A 99 -6.37 1.74 14.93
N ARG A 100 -6.54 1.13 13.76
CA ARG A 100 -7.50 0.06 13.52
C ARG A 100 -6.70 -1.22 13.21
N ALA A 101 -6.85 -2.22 14.06
CA ALA A 101 -6.37 -3.57 13.82
C ALA A 101 -7.52 -4.43 13.29
N GLU A 102 -7.26 -5.23 12.26
CA GLU A 102 -8.26 -6.11 11.64
C GLU A 102 -7.70 -7.53 11.51
N ALA A 103 -8.52 -8.52 11.84
CA ALA A 103 -8.19 -9.93 11.72
C ALA A 103 -9.37 -10.71 11.12
N HIS A 104 -9.08 -11.52 10.11
CA HIS A 104 -10.04 -12.46 9.51
C HIS A 104 -9.99 -13.78 10.27
N LEU A 105 -11.11 -14.24 10.81
CA LEU A 105 -11.15 -15.40 11.70
C LEU A 105 -12.30 -16.34 11.37
N CYS A 106 -12.08 -17.64 11.57
CA CYS A 106 -13.13 -18.65 11.53
C CYS A 106 -14.07 -18.50 12.74
N ARG A 107 -15.22 -19.19 12.72
CA ARG A 107 -16.18 -19.17 13.84
C ARG A 107 -15.56 -19.56 15.18
N ALA A 108 -14.73 -20.61 15.20
CA ALA A 108 -14.13 -21.11 16.43
C ALA A 108 -13.23 -20.06 17.07
N HIS A 109 -12.29 -19.52 16.29
CA HIS A 109 -11.36 -18.52 16.80
C HIS A 109 -12.01 -17.17 17.08
N THR A 110 -13.07 -16.80 16.36
CA THR A 110 -13.84 -15.58 16.67
C THR A 110 -14.49 -15.65 18.06
N ASP A 111 -14.94 -16.83 18.50
CA ASP A 111 -15.51 -17.03 19.84
C ASP A 111 -14.46 -16.89 20.96
N GLU A 112 -13.20 -17.17 20.63
CA GLU A 112 -12.06 -17.01 21.55
C GLU A 112 -11.48 -15.58 21.56
N GLU A 113 -11.79 -14.77 20.55
CA GLU A 113 -11.30 -13.39 20.51
C GLU A 113 -11.95 -12.55 21.61
N SER A 114 -11.13 -11.71 22.21
CA SER A 114 -11.56 -10.75 23.22
C SER A 114 -10.88 -9.41 22.95
N PRO A 115 -11.55 -8.28 23.26
CA PRO A 115 -10.94 -6.97 23.15
C PRO A 115 -9.63 -6.92 23.94
N SER A 116 -8.55 -6.56 23.26
CA SER A 116 -7.18 -6.72 23.77
C SER A 116 -6.56 -5.40 24.25
N ASN A 117 -7.05 -4.26 23.75
CA ASN A 117 -6.51 -2.93 24.02
C ASN A 117 -7.41 -2.11 24.98
N LEU A 118 -7.88 -2.75 26.05
CA LEU A 118 -8.75 -2.12 27.05
C LEU A 118 -8.07 -0.99 27.84
N ASP A 119 -6.75 -1.07 28.03
CA ASP A 119 -5.96 -0.01 28.67
C ASP A 119 -5.94 1.29 27.86
N SER A 120 -6.09 1.16 26.54
CA SER A 120 -6.23 2.28 25.59
C SER A 120 -7.69 2.61 25.26
N ALA A 121 -8.65 2.03 26.00
CA ALA A 121 -10.05 2.30 25.79
C ALA A 121 -10.39 3.75 26.16
N GLY A 122 -10.94 4.48 25.20
CA GLY A 122 -11.42 5.84 25.35
C GLY A 122 -12.69 6.07 24.55
N GLU A 123 -13.09 7.33 24.42
CA GLU A 123 -14.25 7.78 23.63
C GLU A 123 -14.24 7.30 22.16
N ASP A 124 -13.05 7.04 21.60
CA ASP A 124 -12.85 6.54 20.23
C ASP A 124 -12.74 5.01 20.12
N TYR A 125 -12.77 4.29 21.25
CA TYR A 125 -12.55 2.85 21.29
C TYR A 125 -13.74 2.09 20.70
N VAL A 126 -13.46 1.18 19.78
CA VAL A 126 -14.49 0.38 19.12
C VAL A 126 -13.97 -1.04 18.90
N PHE A 127 -14.69 -2.03 19.40
CA PHE A 127 -14.49 -3.43 19.06
C PHE A 127 -15.70 -3.93 18.29
N ARG A 128 -15.49 -4.47 17.08
CA ARG A 128 -16.55 -4.96 16.19
C ARG A 128 -16.19 -6.32 15.62
N ILE A 129 -17.22 -7.16 15.51
CA ILE A 129 -17.16 -8.45 14.83
C ILE A 129 -18.24 -8.39 13.75
N ASP A 130 -17.80 -8.31 12.50
CA ASP A 130 -18.69 -8.24 11.34
C ASP A 130 -18.59 -9.55 10.54
N PRO A 131 -19.72 -10.18 10.14
CA PRO A 131 -19.66 -11.36 9.29
C PRO A 131 -19.09 -10.98 7.92
N ILE A 132 -18.22 -11.83 7.38
CA ILE A 132 -17.80 -11.75 6.00
C ILE A 132 -18.96 -12.28 5.17
N THR A 133 -19.86 -11.40 4.76
CA THR A 133 -20.73 -11.70 3.62
C THR A 133 -19.83 -11.69 2.39
N ASP A 134 -19.98 -12.69 1.52
CA ASP A 134 -19.38 -12.78 0.18
C ASP A 134 -19.84 -11.64 -0.76
N ALA A 135 -20.13 -10.45 -0.22
CA ALA A 135 -20.58 -9.25 -0.90
C ALA A 135 -19.42 -8.50 -1.59
N THR A 136 -18.39 -9.24 -2.01
CA THR A 136 -17.63 -8.96 -3.24
C THR A 136 -18.28 -9.72 -4.42
N THR A 137 -19.59 -10.00 -4.36
CA THR A 137 -20.42 -10.29 -5.52
C THR A 137 -21.59 -9.30 -5.59
N ALA A 138 -21.33 -8.11 -6.14
CA ALA A 138 -22.37 -7.21 -6.68
C ALA A 138 -21.79 -6.27 -7.74
#